data_AF-A0A8T2XIJ2-F1
#
_entry.id   AF-A0A8T2XIJ2-F1
#
_cell.length_a   1.000
_cell.length_b   1.000
_cell.length_c   1.000
_cell.angle_alpha   90.00
_cell.angle_beta   90.00
_cell.angle_gamma   90.00
#
_symmetry.space_group_name_H-M   'P 1'
#
loop_
_entity.id
_entity.type
_entity.pdbx_description
1 polymer ?
#
loop_
_entity_poly.entity_id
_entity_poly.type
_entity_poly.pdbx_seq_one_letter_code
_entity_poly.pdbx_strand_id
1 'polypeptide(L)'
;CVPLYNFSYIYSYLMASPRSFVDSFLDVKEGRYHPKMSPVIPKDKWRKGSQWIALIRSHAEVIVDDVVILPVFKKLCKRRPPLDASKGKLNVKLQKQHNCIPDEHYVQTLLSMSGLEGELERRTVTYTVWNQSATKMENKGWHPMTFSYANASPRKIKEIKGINHIDYETEYRTEWCRTNSTFVPCFLFARKFSRGAAMRLLSDGVAGPFDASSILA
;
A
#
# COMPACT_ATOMS: atom_id res chain seq x y z
N CYS A 1 7.68 6.76 7.13
CA CYS A 1 6.41 7.36 6.65
C CYS A 1 6.35 8.75 7.26
N VAL A 2 5.80 9.74 6.57
CA VAL A 2 5.65 11.10 7.12
C VAL A 2 4.22 11.59 6.90
N PRO A 3 3.61 12.28 7.88
CA PRO A 3 2.33 12.95 7.68
C PRO A 3 2.51 14.15 6.75
N LEU A 4 1.53 14.38 5.87
CA LEU A 4 1.48 15.55 5.00
C LEU A 4 0.70 16.70 5.65
N TYR A 5 -0.15 16.42 6.62
CA TYR A 5 -0.97 17.40 7.30
C TYR A 5 -0.80 17.27 8.82
N ASN A 6 -1.26 18.28 9.57
CA ASN A 6 -1.26 18.20 11.03
C ASN A 6 -2.23 17.10 11.52
N PHE A 7 -2.07 16.70 12.77
CA PHE A 7 -2.87 15.64 13.38
C PHE A 7 -4.38 15.93 13.31
N SER A 8 -4.81 17.14 13.65
CA SER A 8 -6.23 17.51 13.65
C SER A 8 -6.88 17.33 12.29
N TYR A 9 -6.19 17.71 11.20
CA TYR A 9 -6.69 17.51 9.85
C TYR A 9 -6.79 16.02 9.50
N ILE A 10 -5.74 15.23 9.78
CA ILE A 10 -5.71 13.79 9.50
C ILE A 10 -6.82 13.07 10.27
N TYR A 11 -6.96 13.39 11.56
CA TYR A 11 -7.99 12.83 12.43
C TYR A 11 -9.38 13.15 11.89
N SER A 12 -9.69 14.42 11.63
CA SER A 12 -11.00 14.81 11.10
C SER A 12 -11.28 14.17 9.74
N TYR A 13 -10.28 14.08 8.85
CA TYR A 13 -10.44 13.42 7.55
C TYR A 13 -10.84 11.94 7.71
N LEU A 14 -10.09 11.19 8.53
CA LEU A 14 -10.33 9.75 8.69
C LEU A 14 -11.63 9.48 9.45
N MET A 15 -11.90 10.24 10.51
CA MET A 15 -13.08 10.05 11.38
C MET A 15 -14.38 10.53 10.74
N ALA A 16 -14.32 11.44 9.78
CA ALA A 16 -15.52 11.87 9.02
C ALA A 16 -15.97 10.83 7.99
N SER A 17 -15.11 9.87 7.62
CA SER A 17 -15.44 8.83 6.66
C SER A 17 -16.02 7.60 7.39
N PRO A 18 -17.21 7.10 7.02
CA PRO A 18 -17.70 5.81 7.50
C PRO A 18 -17.05 4.62 6.76
N ARG A 19 -16.12 4.88 5.83
CA ARG A 19 -15.50 3.88 4.96
C ARG A 19 -14.05 3.64 5.29
N SER A 20 -13.58 2.41 5.05
CA SER A 20 -12.16 2.09 5.12
C SER A 20 -11.41 2.51 3.87
N PHE A 21 -10.16 2.94 4.03
CA PHE A 21 -9.24 3.27 2.94
C PHE A 21 -8.33 2.09 2.66
N VAL A 22 -8.77 1.24 1.73
CA VAL A 22 -8.06 0.03 1.34
C VAL A 22 -7.92 0.06 -0.17
N ASP A 23 -6.69 0.30 -0.64
CA ASP A 23 -6.37 0.10 -2.05
C ASP A 23 -6.66 -1.36 -2.42
N SER A 24 -7.47 -1.57 -3.46
CA SER A 24 -7.99 -2.88 -3.86
C SER A 24 -8.34 -2.87 -5.35
N PHE A 25 -7.70 -3.73 -6.14
CA PHE A 25 -7.92 -3.91 -7.58
C PHE A 25 -7.56 -5.32 -8.05
N LEU A 26 -7.97 -5.68 -9.28
CA LEU A 26 -7.62 -6.97 -9.88
C LEU A 26 -6.13 -7.08 -10.26
N ASP A 27 -5.49 -8.19 -9.90
CA ASP A 27 -4.13 -8.51 -10.37
C ASP A 27 -4.16 -9.12 -11.78
N VAL A 28 -4.08 -8.26 -12.80
CA VAL A 28 -4.09 -8.69 -14.21
C VAL A 28 -2.69 -8.92 -14.79
N LYS A 29 -1.63 -8.38 -14.18
CA LYS A 29 -0.27 -8.34 -14.78
C LYS A 29 0.71 -9.35 -14.16
N GLU A 30 0.58 -9.74 -12.89
CA GLU A 30 1.70 -10.37 -12.16
C GLU A 30 1.53 -11.87 -11.90
N GLY A 31 0.39 -12.48 -12.24
CA GLY A 31 0.20 -13.93 -12.16
C GLY A 31 0.47 -14.51 -10.76
N ARG A 32 0.30 -13.70 -9.70
CA ARG A 32 0.66 -14.09 -8.33
C ARG A 32 -0.33 -15.04 -7.68
N TYR A 33 -1.56 -15.06 -8.19
CA TYR A 33 -2.59 -15.98 -7.73
C TYR A 33 -2.14 -17.44 -7.87
N HIS A 34 -2.20 -18.19 -6.76
CA HIS A 34 -1.83 -19.59 -6.75
C HIS A 34 -3.08 -20.45 -7.07
N PRO A 35 -3.11 -21.29 -8.13
CA PRO A 35 -4.32 -22.03 -8.53
C PRO A 35 -4.98 -22.87 -7.44
N LYS A 36 -4.17 -23.48 -6.54
CA LYS A 36 -4.66 -24.25 -5.37
C LYS A 36 -5.35 -23.41 -4.27
N MET A 37 -5.46 -22.10 -4.42
CA MET A 37 -6.31 -21.27 -3.56
C MET A 37 -7.79 -21.51 -3.87
N SER A 38 -8.11 -21.88 -5.12
CA SER A 38 -9.44 -22.32 -5.51
C SER A 38 -9.76 -23.70 -4.91
N PRO A 39 -10.99 -23.96 -4.46
CA PRO A 39 -12.17 -23.07 -4.54
C PRO A 39 -12.31 -22.09 -3.36
N VAL A 40 -11.48 -22.21 -2.31
CA VAL A 40 -11.63 -21.42 -1.07
C VAL A 40 -11.50 -19.91 -1.32
N ILE A 41 -10.54 -19.51 -2.15
CA ILE A 41 -10.41 -18.13 -2.64
C ILE A 41 -10.49 -18.18 -4.16
N PRO A 42 -11.66 -17.88 -4.76
CA PRO A 42 -11.81 -17.77 -6.20
C PRO A 42 -10.90 -16.69 -6.79
N LYS A 43 -10.48 -16.88 -8.05
CA LYS A 43 -9.52 -15.97 -8.72
C LYS A 43 -10.11 -14.57 -8.93
N ASP A 44 -11.41 -14.46 -9.19
CA ASP A 44 -12.15 -13.21 -9.38
C ASP A 44 -12.30 -12.40 -8.09
N LYS A 45 -12.21 -13.07 -6.93
CA LYS A 45 -12.23 -12.44 -5.60
C LYS A 45 -10.84 -12.06 -5.10
N TRP A 46 -9.78 -12.56 -5.72
CA TRP A 46 -8.40 -12.23 -5.38
C TRP A 46 -8.08 -10.77 -5.75
N ARG A 47 -7.69 -9.98 -4.75
CA ARG A 47 -7.38 -8.56 -4.92
C ARG A 47 -5.91 -8.28 -4.65
N LYS A 48 -5.40 -7.21 -5.27
CA LYS A 48 -4.11 -6.58 -5.01
C LYS A 48 -4.33 -5.16 -4.49
N GLY A 49 -3.41 -4.67 -3.67
CA GLY A 49 -3.38 -3.28 -3.26
C GLY A 49 -2.14 -2.92 -2.44
N SER A 50 -2.13 -1.69 -1.96
CA SER A 50 -1.13 -1.19 -1.00
C SER A 50 -1.16 -1.94 0.33
N GLN A 51 0.02 -2.13 0.91
CA GLN A 51 0.21 -2.60 2.29
C GLN A 51 -0.30 -1.58 3.34
N TRP A 52 -0.51 -0.33 2.93
CA TRP A 52 -0.89 0.77 3.83
C TRP A 52 -2.39 0.98 3.74
N ILE A 53 -3.08 0.64 4.82
CA ILE A 53 -4.54 0.68 4.92
C ILE A 53 -4.97 1.52 6.14
N ALA A 54 -6.18 2.06 6.07
CA ALA A 54 -6.87 2.64 7.22
C ALA A 54 -8.24 1.98 7.33
N LEU A 55 -8.57 1.43 8.50
CA LEU A 55 -9.77 0.63 8.71
C LEU A 55 -10.71 1.28 9.71
N ILE A 56 -12.00 1.17 9.45
CA ILE A 56 -13.01 1.32 10.50
C ILE A 56 -13.00 0.08 11.40
N ARG A 57 -13.52 0.22 12.62
CA ARG A 57 -13.51 -0.85 13.62
C ARG A 57 -14.15 -2.15 13.12
N SER A 58 -15.32 -2.10 12.48
CA SER A 58 -16.03 -3.29 12.00
C SER A 58 -15.22 -4.10 10.99
N HIS A 59 -14.48 -3.44 10.09
CA HIS A 59 -13.58 -4.13 9.15
C HIS A 59 -12.33 -4.70 9.84
N ALA A 60 -11.86 -4.08 10.91
CA ALA A 60 -10.75 -4.62 11.70
C ALA A 60 -11.17 -5.90 12.44
N GLU A 61 -12.39 -5.96 12.97
CA GLU A 61 -12.97 -7.16 13.59
C GLU A 61 -13.03 -8.32 12.59
N VAL A 62 -13.49 -8.08 11.35
CA VAL A 62 -13.48 -9.09 10.26
C VAL A 62 -12.08 -9.67 10.03
N ILE A 63 -11.03 -8.86 10.12
CA ILE A 63 -9.63 -9.33 9.95
C ILE A 63 -9.18 -10.17 11.15
N VAL A 64 -9.52 -9.75 12.36
CA VAL A 64 -9.14 -10.47 13.60
C VAL A 64 -9.86 -11.81 13.69
N ASP A 65 -11.11 -11.89 13.24
CA ASP A 65 -11.94 -13.09 13.29
C ASP A 65 -11.67 -14.08 12.14
N ASP A 66 -10.80 -13.72 11.18
CA ASP A 66 -10.52 -14.56 10.02
C ASP A 66 -9.72 -15.84 10.38
N VAL A 67 -10.40 -16.97 10.26
CA VAL A 67 -9.84 -18.32 10.43
C VAL A 67 -9.78 -19.12 9.14
N VAL A 68 -10.12 -18.53 7.98
CA VAL A 68 -10.23 -19.25 6.70
C VAL A 68 -9.24 -18.72 5.67
N ILE A 69 -9.21 -17.41 5.43
CA ILE A 69 -8.48 -16.80 4.32
C ILE A 69 -6.99 -16.70 4.66
N LEU A 70 -6.64 -16.15 5.82
CA LEU A 70 -5.24 -16.02 6.25
C LEU A 70 -4.49 -17.36 6.31
N PRO A 71 -5.06 -18.47 6.82
CA PRO A 71 -4.43 -19.79 6.74
C PRO A 71 -4.11 -20.25 5.30
N VAL A 72 -4.99 -19.97 4.33
CA VAL A 72 -4.73 -20.27 2.90
C VAL A 72 -3.52 -19.48 2.40
N PHE A 73 -3.46 -18.17 2.69
CA PHE A 73 -2.30 -17.34 2.38
C PHE A 73 -1.04 -17.86 3.06
N LYS A 74 -1.07 -18.17 4.36
CA LYS A 74 0.07 -18.73 5.11
C LYS A 74 0.57 -20.03 4.51
N LYS A 75 -0.33 -20.88 3.98
CA LYS A 75 0.01 -22.17 3.38
C LYS A 75 0.60 -22.02 1.98
N LEU A 76 0.02 -21.17 1.13
CA LEU A 76 0.32 -21.13 -0.30
C LEU A 76 1.25 -19.98 -0.72
N CYS A 77 1.20 -18.85 0.00
CA CYS A 77 2.11 -17.71 -0.23
C CYS A 77 3.42 -17.92 0.50
N LYS A 78 4.35 -18.55 -0.20
CA LYS A 78 5.70 -18.82 0.28
C LYS A 78 6.69 -18.02 -0.54
N ARG A 79 7.57 -17.31 0.16
CA ARG A 79 8.67 -16.58 -0.48
C ARG A 79 9.54 -17.59 -1.24
N ARG A 80 9.77 -17.30 -2.52
CA ARG A 80 10.72 -18.05 -3.34
C ARG A 80 12.12 -17.95 -2.70
N PRO A 81 12.75 -19.08 -2.34
CA PRO A 81 14.06 -19.04 -1.71
C PRO A 81 15.15 -18.62 -2.73
N PRO A 82 16.26 -18.04 -2.25
CA PRO A 82 17.45 -17.81 -3.09
C PRO A 82 17.93 -19.11 -3.74
N LEU A 83 18.60 -18.98 -4.88
CA LEU A 83 19.29 -20.12 -5.51
C LEU A 83 20.43 -20.58 -4.61
N ASP A 84 20.48 -21.88 -4.36
CA ASP A 84 21.53 -22.52 -3.56
C ASP A 84 22.21 -23.57 -4.44
N ALA A 85 23.48 -23.35 -4.78
CA ALA A 85 24.22 -24.23 -5.68
C ALA A 85 24.21 -25.70 -5.23
N SER A 86 24.16 -25.96 -3.91
CA SER A 86 24.10 -27.31 -3.34
C SER A 86 22.78 -28.04 -3.66
N LYS A 87 21.72 -27.32 -4.02
CA LYS A 87 20.38 -27.88 -4.28
C LYS A 87 20.15 -28.34 -5.72
N GLY A 88 21.08 -28.10 -6.65
CA GLY A 88 21.02 -28.60 -8.03
C GLY A 88 19.63 -28.46 -8.67
N LYS A 89 19.04 -29.59 -9.09
CA LYS A 89 17.71 -29.65 -9.74
C LYS A 89 16.54 -29.25 -8.81
N LEU A 90 16.71 -29.29 -7.48
CA LEU A 90 15.68 -28.86 -6.53
C LEU A 90 15.44 -27.35 -6.60
N ASN A 91 16.44 -26.56 -6.99
CA ASN A 91 16.26 -25.14 -7.28
C ASN A 91 15.18 -24.93 -8.34
N VAL A 92 15.12 -25.74 -9.39
CA VAL A 92 14.11 -25.61 -10.45
C VAL A 92 12.69 -25.74 -9.88
N LYS A 93 12.49 -26.64 -8.91
CA LYS A 93 11.20 -26.82 -8.24
C LYS A 93 10.87 -25.65 -7.30
N LEU A 94 11.84 -25.18 -6.53
CA LEU A 94 11.68 -24.04 -5.62
C LEU A 94 11.47 -22.71 -6.38
N GLN A 95 12.13 -22.55 -7.52
CA GLN A 95 11.93 -21.43 -8.44
C GLN A 95 10.60 -21.52 -9.18
N LYS A 96 9.86 -22.64 -9.17
CA LYS A 96 8.48 -22.70 -9.69
C LYS A 96 7.42 -22.30 -8.65
N GLN A 97 7.82 -21.98 -7.42
CA GLN A 97 6.91 -21.53 -6.38
C GLN A 97 6.30 -20.16 -6.73
N HIS A 98 4.98 -20.03 -6.55
CA HIS A 98 4.27 -18.76 -6.82
C HIS A 98 4.61 -17.75 -5.72
N ASN A 99 4.91 -16.53 -6.14
CA ASN A 99 5.30 -15.44 -5.25
C ASN A 99 4.11 -14.51 -4.99
N CYS A 100 3.09 -14.99 -4.27
CA CYS A 100 2.09 -14.09 -3.71
C CYS A 100 2.62 -13.39 -2.45
N ILE A 101 2.29 -12.10 -2.31
CA ILE A 101 2.74 -11.23 -1.23
C ILE A 101 1.54 -10.97 -0.30
N PRO A 102 1.41 -11.67 0.83
CA PRO A 102 0.21 -11.55 1.68
C PRO A 102 -0.09 -10.11 2.07
N ASP A 103 0.92 -9.31 2.42
CA ASP A 103 0.76 -7.92 2.84
C ASP A 103 0.11 -7.01 1.77
N GLU A 104 0.16 -7.39 0.49
CA GLU A 104 -0.41 -6.63 -0.65
C GLU A 104 -1.69 -7.25 -1.21
N HIS A 105 -2.17 -8.35 -0.61
CA HIS A 105 -3.28 -9.13 -1.18
C HIS A 105 -4.30 -9.61 -0.15
N TYR A 106 -3.86 -9.96 1.06
CA TYR A 106 -4.68 -10.66 2.05
C TYR A 106 -5.90 -9.84 2.47
N VAL A 107 -5.69 -8.62 2.99
CA VAL A 107 -6.77 -7.81 3.54
C VAL A 107 -7.78 -7.45 2.45
N GLN A 108 -7.30 -7.05 1.28
CA GLN A 108 -8.14 -6.72 0.12
C GLN A 108 -8.99 -7.92 -0.30
N THR A 109 -8.38 -9.11 -0.34
CA THR A 109 -9.05 -10.35 -0.72
C THR A 109 -10.07 -10.76 0.33
N LEU A 110 -9.75 -10.67 1.62
CA LEU A 110 -10.68 -10.98 2.71
C LEU A 110 -11.93 -10.09 2.66
N LEU A 111 -11.76 -8.79 2.48
CA LEU A 111 -12.87 -7.84 2.39
C LEU A 111 -13.71 -8.08 1.12
N SER A 112 -13.08 -8.43 -0.01
CA SER A 112 -13.75 -8.85 -1.25
C SER A 112 -14.57 -10.14 -1.10
N MET A 113 -13.99 -11.13 -0.40
CA MET A 113 -14.66 -12.40 -0.06
C MET A 113 -15.84 -12.18 0.90
N SER A 114 -15.73 -11.19 1.79
CA SER A 114 -16.77 -10.83 2.77
C SER A 114 -17.88 -9.94 2.18
N GLY A 115 -17.79 -9.56 0.91
CA GLY A 115 -18.79 -8.69 0.27
C GLY A 115 -18.70 -7.21 0.66
N LEU A 116 -17.62 -6.79 1.32
CA LEU A 116 -17.46 -5.46 1.91
C LEU A 116 -16.83 -4.43 0.96
N GLU A 117 -16.62 -4.76 -0.33
CA GLU A 117 -15.98 -3.83 -1.27
C GLU A 117 -16.75 -2.51 -1.45
N GLY A 118 -18.08 -2.54 -1.30
CA GLY A 118 -18.94 -1.34 -1.35
C GLY A 118 -18.75 -0.39 -0.17
N GLU A 119 -18.10 -0.85 0.91
CA GLU A 119 -17.81 -0.09 2.12
C GLU A 119 -16.38 0.48 2.13
N LEU A 120 -15.64 0.29 1.03
CA LEU A 120 -14.28 0.77 0.88
C LEU A 120 -14.23 2.03 0.03
N GLU A 121 -13.39 2.96 0.45
CA GLU A 121 -12.67 3.82 -0.47
C GLU A 121 -11.55 2.96 -1.07
N ARG A 122 -11.67 2.56 -2.35
CA ARG A 122 -10.75 1.63 -3.03
C ARG A 122 -9.44 2.32 -3.41
N ARG A 123 -8.77 2.87 -2.39
CA ARG A 123 -7.50 3.58 -2.43
C ARG A 123 -6.85 3.62 -1.05
N THR A 124 -5.53 3.82 -1.05
CA THR A 124 -4.76 4.11 0.16
C THR A 124 -4.69 5.63 0.39
N VAL A 125 -4.52 6.03 1.65
CA VAL A 125 -4.19 7.42 2.03
C VAL A 125 -2.68 7.67 2.10
N THR A 126 -1.85 6.70 1.68
CA THR A 126 -0.38 6.81 1.72
C THR A 126 0.20 6.89 0.31
N TYR A 127 0.80 8.04 -0.03
CA TYR A 127 1.49 8.24 -1.29
C TYR A 127 2.81 7.46 -1.36
N THR A 128 3.04 6.78 -2.49
CA THR A 128 4.29 6.10 -2.83
C THR A 128 4.69 6.42 -4.25
N VAL A 129 5.98 6.66 -4.48
CA VAL A 129 6.55 6.73 -5.84
C VAL A 129 7.22 5.41 -6.16
N TRP A 130 6.91 4.85 -7.33
CA TRP A 130 7.60 3.69 -7.88
C TRP A 130 8.46 4.15 -9.06
N ASN A 131 9.75 3.80 -9.05
CA ASN A 131 10.60 4.11 -10.20
C ASN A 131 10.37 3.06 -11.28
N GLN A 132 9.60 3.41 -12.32
CA GLN A 132 9.31 2.52 -13.44
C GLN A 132 10.54 2.21 -14.32
N SER A 133 11.65 2.96 -14.16
CA SER A 133 12.90 2.77 -14.93
C SER A 133 13.91 1.80 -14.31
N ALA A 134 13.64 1.26 -13.11
CA ALA A 134 14.50 0.22 -12.54
C ALA A 134 14.38 -1.05 -13.39
N THR A 135 15.44 -1.37 -14.14
CA THR A 135 15.50 -2.58 -14.97
C THR A 135 15.26 -3.81 -14.09
N LYS A 136 14.65 -4.86 -14.67
CA LYS A 136 14.29 -6.12 -13.97
C LYS A 136 15.45 -6.82 -13.24
N MET A 137 16.69 -6.40 -13.49
CA MET A 137 17.91 -6.93 -12.87
C MET A 137 18.35 -6.16 -11.61
N GLU A 138 17.87 -4.93 -11.39
CA GLU A 138 18.09 -4.24 -10.13
C GLU A 138 16.97 -4.61 -9.14
N ASN A 139 17.33 -5.13 -7.97
CA ASN A 139 16.40 -5.36 -6.84
C ASN A 139 15.62 -4.09 -6.38
N LYS A 140 15.85 -2.94 -7.03
CA LYS A 140 15.14 -1.66 -6.81
C LYS A 140 13.70 -1.65 -7.35
N GLY A 141 13.32 -2.54 -8.26
CA GLY A 141 11.94 -2.59 -8.80
C GLY A 141 10.88 -3.12 -7.82
N TRP A 142 11.29 -3.77 -6.72
CA TRP A 142 10.39 -4.36 -5.72
C TRP A 142 10.02 -3.41 -4.58
N HIS A 143 10.59 -2.21 -4.58
CA HIS A 143 10.39 -1.25 -3.51
C HIS A 143 10.14 0.15 -4.06
N PRO A 144 9.28 0.95 -3.40
CA PRO A 144 9.09 2.33 -3.80
C PRO A 144 10.39 3.13 -3.60
N MET A 145 10.54 4.16 -4.43
CA MET A 145 11.63 5.12 -4.37
C MET A 145 11.74 5.74 -2.97
N THR A 146 12.98 5.97 -2.53
CA THR A 146 13.25 6.74 -1.31
C THR A 146 13.61 8.17 -1.69
N PHE A 147 12.78 9.13 -1.27
CA PHE A 147 13.06 10.56 -1.35
C PHE A 147 14.33 10.87 -0.55
N SER A 148 15.27 11.56 -1.21
CA SER A 148 16.45 12.15 -0.59
C SER A 148 16.17 13.59 -0.13
N TYR A 149 17.14 14.23 0.52
CA TYR A 149 17.07 15.65 0.85
C TYR A 149 16.71 16.49 -0.40
N ALA A 150 17.40 16.26 -1.52
CA ALA A 150 17.18 16.99 -2.76
C ALA A 150 15.74 16.85 -3.30
N ASN A 151 15.16 15.65 -3.20
CA ASN A 151 13.87 15.33 -3.80
C ASN A 151 12.67 15.56 -2.86
N ALA A 152 12.90 15.95 -1.61
CA ALA A 152 11.86 16.26 -0.61
C ALA A 152 11.60 17.77 -0.48
N SER A 153 11.50 18.50 -1.59
CA SER A 153 11.30 19.95 -1.58
C SER A 153 9.88 20.36 -1.19
N PRO A 154 9.66 21.59 -0.67
CA PRO A 154 8.32 22.10 -0.41
C PRO A 154 7.41 22.07 -1.64
N ARG A 155 7.96 22.37 -2.82
CA ARG A 155 7.27 22.24 -4.10
C ARG A 155 6.80 20.81 -4.32
N LYS A 156 7.67 19.81 -4.11
CA LYS A 156 7.30 18.41 -4.30
C LYS A 156 6.22 17.96 -3.33
N ILE A 157 6.28 18.41 -2.08
CA ILE A 157 5.23 18.14 -1.08
C ILE A 157 3.90 18.80 -1.49
N LYS A 158 3.93 20.03 -2.00
CA LYS A 158 2.73 20.71 -2.52
C LYS A 158 2.13 19.97 -3.72
N GLU A 159 2.96 19.44 -4.62
CA GLU A 159 2.50 18.60 -5.75
C GLU A 159 1.79 17.34 -5.24
N ILE A 160 2.37 16.63 -4.25
CA ILE A 160 1.75 15.43 -3.66
C ILE A 160 0.41 15.76 -3.00
N LYS A 161 0.35 16.88 -2.25
CA LYS A 161 -0.88 17.36 -1.60
C LYS A 161 -1.97 17.74 -2.59
N GLY A 162 -1.59 18.16 -3.80
CA GLY A 162 -2.51 18.55 -4.88
C GLY A 162 -3.15 17.39 -5.64
N ILE A 163 -2.75 16.14 -5.37
CA ILE A 163 -3.32 14.97 -6.03
C ILE A 163 -4.75 14.73 -5.51
N ASN A 164 -5.72 14.78 -6.42
CA ASN A 164 -7.15 14.63 -6.14
C ASN A 164 -7.81 13.42 -6.84
N HIS A 165 -7.03 12.64 -7.59
CA HIS A 165 -7.47 11.36 -8.16
C HIS A 165 -6.33 10.35 -8.25
N ILE A 166 -6.69 9.08 -8.42
CA ILE A 166 -5.79 7.95 -8.63
C ILE A 166 -6.30 7.13 -9.81
N ASP A 167 -5.43 6.85 -10.77
CA ASP A 167 -5.76 6.02 -11.94
C ASP A 167 -5.32 4.58 -11.74
N TYR A 168 -6.28 3.66 -11.86
CA TYR A 168 -6.07 2.22 -11.84
C TYR A 168 -6.17 1.67 -13.26
N GLU A 169 -5.03 1.69 -13.97
CA GLU A 169 -4.94 1.23 -15.36
C GLU A 169 -5.53 -0.17 -15.59
N THR A 170 -5.32 -1.09 -14.63
CA THR A 170 -5.76 -2.49 -14.74
C THR A 170 -7.28 -2.64 -14.74
N GLU A 171 -8.00 -1.66 -14.21
CA GLU A 171 -9.46 -1.65 -14.14
C GLU A 171 -10.08 -0.54 -15.01
N TYR A 172 -9.25 0.21 -15.76
CA TYR A 172 -9.67 1.40 -16.51
C TYR A 172 -10.53 2.35 -15.67
N ARG A 173 -10.10 2.55 -14.42
CA ARG A 173 -10.89 3.23 -13.39
C ARG A 173 -10.11 4.40 -12.79
N THR A 174 -10.75 5.55 -12.68
CA THR A 174 -10.23 6.69 -11.93
C THR A 174 -10.99 6.81 -10.61
N GLU A 175 -10.26 6.76 -9.50
CA GLU A 175 -10.79 7.03 -8.16
C GLU A 175 -10.63 8.53 -7.86
N TRP A 176 -11.73 9.27 -7.85
CA TRP A 176 -11.73 10.69 -7.48
C TRP A 176 -11.87 10.82 -5.97
N CYS A 177 -10.88 11.43 -5.32
CA CYS A 177 -10.87 11.59 -3.87
C CYS A 177 -11.87 12.67 -3.45
N ARG A 178 -13.04 12.23 -2.96
CA ARG A 178 -14.15 13.10 -2.61
C ARG A 178 -14.73 12.77 -1.25
N THR A 179 -15.30 13.79 -0.60
CA THR A 179 -16.14 13.66 0.59
C THR A 179 -17.38 14.52 0.39
N ASN A 180 -18.57 13.92 0.44
CA ASN A 180 -19.85 14.61 0.20
C ASN A 180 -19.82 15.56 -1.01
N SER A 181 -19.36 15.06 -2.16
CA SER A 181 -19.22 15.79 -3.43
C SER A 181 -18.13 16.87 -3.50
N THR A 182 -17.40 17.13 -2.42
CA THR A 182 -16.23 18.04 -2.43
C THR A 182 -14.95 17.27 -2.69
N PHE A 183 -14.04 17.84 -3.49
CA PHE A 183 -12.72 17.25 -3.69
C PHE A 183 -11.89 17.38 -2.42
N VAL A 184 -11.24 16.30 -2.04
CA VAL A 184 -10.32 16.23 -0.91
C VAL A 184 -8.98 15.66 -1.36
N PRO A 185 -7.88 15.92 -0.66
CA PRO A 185 -6.60 15.29 -0.97
C PRO A 185 -6.70 13.76 -0.95
N CYS A 186 -6.05 13.09 -1.90
CA CYS A 186 -6.02 11.63 -1.91
C CYS A 186 -5.13 11.05 -0.81
N PHE A 187 -4.05 11.75 -0.46
CA PHE A 187 -3.01 11.23 0.41
C PHE A 187 -2.85 12.10 1.66
N LEU A 188 -2.87 11.46 2.83
CA LEU A 188 -2.61 12.06 4.13
C LEU A 188 -1.16 11.81 4.59
N PHE A 189 -0.54 10.76 4.05
CA PHE A 189 0.82 10.35 4.37
C PHE A 189 1.63 10.14 3.09
N ALA A 190 2.95 10.15 3.21
CA ALA A 190 3.84 9.79 2.11
C ALA A 190 5.02 8.90 2.56
N ARG A 191 5.55 8.11 1.62
CA ARG A 191 6.76 7.30 1.79
C ARG A 191 7.48 7.05 0.45
N LYS A 192 8.75 6.68 0.42
CA LYS A 192 9.70 6.51 1.55
C LYS A 192 10.64 7.72 1.63
N PHE A 193 11.06 8.11 2.82
CA PHE A 193 11.96 9.26 3.03
C PHE A 193 13.24 8.79 3.70
N SER A 194 14.39 9.27 3.23
CA SER A 194 15.67 9.09 3.93
C SER A 194 15.75 9.99 5.17
N ARG A 195 16.77 9.78 6.02
CA ARG A 195 17.02 10.66 7.16
C ARG A 195 17.19 12.13 6.74
N GLY A 196 17.98 12.39 5.69
CA GLY A 196 18.16 13.74 5.17
C GLY A 196 16.84 14.36 4.66
N ALA A 197 16.02 13.56 3.99
CA ALA A 197 14.71 14.03 3.55
C ALA A 197 13.79 14.36 4.74
N ALA A 198 13.79 13.54 5.79
CA ALA A 198 13.02 13.82 7.01
C ALA A 198 13.47 15.13 7.68
N MET A 199 14.78 15.38 7.80
CA MET A 199 15.30 16.63 8.35
C MET A 199 14.83 17.84 7.55
N ARG A 200 14.85 17.76 6.22
CA ARG A 200 14.33 18.84 5.36
C ARG A 200 12.86 19.12 5.64
N LEU A 201 12.02 18.09 5.71
CA LEU A 201 10.58 18.24 5.96
C LEU A 201 10.27 18.84 7.33
N LEU A 202 11.08 18.52 8.34
CA LEU A 202 10.97 19.09 9.68
C LEU A 202 11.37 20.56 9.67
N SER A 203 12.51 20.91 9.06
CA SER A 203 12.94 22.31 8.89
C SER A 203 11.93 23.15 8.11
N ASP A 204 11.30 22.57 7.09
CA ASP A 204 10.31 23.25 6.24
C ASP A 204 8.90 23.30 6.90
N GLY A 205 8.72 22.76 8.11
CA GLY A 205 7.46 22.85 8.88
C GLY A 205 6.28 22.07 8.29
N VAL A 206 6.54 21.01 7.53
CA VAL A 206 5.51 20.30 6.72
C VAL A 206 4.37 19.70 7.56
N ALA A 207 4.65 19.29 8.80
CA ALA A 207 3.69 18.64 9.69
C ALA A 207 3.40 19.44 10.99
N GLY A 208 3.88 20.68 11.08
CA GLY A 208 3.81 21.52 12.27
C GLY A 208 5.12 22.24 12.57
N PRO A 209 5.14 23.18 13.55
CA PRO A 209 6.36 23.84 13.97
C PRO A 209 7.35 22.80 14.52
N PHE A 210 8.57 22.85 14.02
CA PHE A 210 9.65 21.98 14.46
C PHE A 210 10.53 22.71 15.46
N ASP A 211 10.64 22.17 16.67
CA ASP A 211 11.57 22.64 17.68
C ASP A 211 12.89 21.85 17.58
N ALA A 212 13.93 22.49 17.03
CA ALA A 212 15.24 21.86 16.86
C ALA A 212 15.91 21.48 18.19
N SER A 213 15.50 22.09 19.31
CA SER A 213 16.02 21.75 20.64
C SER A 213 15.60 20.35 21.09
N SER A 214 14.53 19.78 20.53
CA SER A 214 14.04 18.44 20.87
C SER A 214 14.90 17.29 20.31
N ILE A 215 15.89 17.59 19.45
CA ILE A 215 16.83 16.59 18.91
C ILE A 215 18.13 16.54 19.74
N LEU A 216 18.41 17.61 20.50
CA LEU A 216 19.65 17.76 21.28
C LEU A 216 19.49 17.35 22.75
N ALA A 217 18.31 16.83 23.13
CA ALA A 217 17.99 16.31 24.46
C ALA A 217 18.06 14.77 24.49
#